data_AF-A0A938DG18-F1
#
_entry.id   AF-A0A938DG18-F1
#
_cell.length_a   1.000
_cell.length_b   1.000
_cell.length_c   1.000
_cell.angle_alpha   90.00
_cell.angle_beta   90.00
_cell.angle_gamma   90.00
#
_symmetry.space_group_name_H-M   'P 1'
#
loop_
_entity.id
_entity.type
_entity.pdbx_description
1 polymer ?
#
loop_
_entity_poly.entity_id
_entity_poly.type
_entity_poly.pdbx_seq_one_letter_code
_entity_poly.pdbx_strand_id
1 'polypeptide(L)' 'MTRFDAERLRQLIVNHLRYTGSTRARQILEDWPNYIGKFRKVMPVEYRRALNELNARRKQPEQLKAAGE' A
#
# COMPACT_ATOMS: atom_id res chain seq x y z
N MET A 1 0.87 7.12 5.58
CA MET A 1 0.43 5.73 5.38
C MET A 1 -1.08 5.70 5.52
N THR A 2 -1.79 5.08 4.59
CA THR A 2 -3.21 4.76 4.82
C THR A 2 -3.29 3.55 5.75
N ARG A 3 -4.45 3.33 6.38
CA ARG A 3 -4.70 2.12 7.19
C ARG A 3 -4.41 0.82 6.41
N PHE A 4 -4.81 0.81 5.13
CA PHE A 4 -4.55 -0.31 4.21
C PHE A 4 -3.06 -0.56 3.94
N ASP A 5 -2.21 0.48 3.97
CA ASP A 5 -0.77 0.30 3.79
C ASP A 5 -0.14 -0.53 4.92
N ALA A 6 -0.55 -0.26 6.17
CA ALA A 6 -0.03 -0.95 7.34
C ALA A 6 -0.47 -2.42 7.37
N GLU A 7 -1.74 -2.70 7.05
CA GLU A 7 -2.28 -4.05 6.94
C GLU A 7 -1.56 -4.85 5.84
N ARG A 8 -1.38 -4.24 4.65
CA ARG A 8 -0.63 -4.88 3.55
C ARG A 8 0.81 -5.15 3.94
N LEU A 9 1.49 -4.19 4.56
CA LEU A 9 2.88 -4.36 5.00
C LEU A 9 2.99 -5.52 6.00
N ARG A 10 2.10 -5.58 6.99
CA ARG A 10 2.07 -6.66 7.98
C ARG A 10 1.90 -8.02 7.29
N GLN A 11 0.99 -8.14 6.32
CA GLN A 11 0.78 -9.39 5.59
C GLN A 11 2.04 -9.83 4.83
N LEU A 12 2.75 -8.89 4.19
CA LEU A 12 4.00 -9.20 3.49
C LEU A 12 5.08 -9.71 4.45
N ILE A 13 5.19 -9.11 5.64
CA ILE A 13 6.16 -9.53 6.66
C ILE A 13 5.77 -10.90 7.25
N VAL A 14 4.47 -11.17 7.46
CA VAL A 14 3.97 -12.50 7.86
C VAL A 14 4.35 -13.56 6.83
N ASN A 15 4.10 -13.27 5.54
CA ASN A 15 4.46 -14.19 4.47
C ASN A 15 5.98 -14.42 4.42
N HIS A 16 6.77 -13.35 4.56
CA HIS A 16 8.22 -13.47 4.62
C HIS A 16 8.67 -14.36 5.79
N LEU A 17 8.14 -14.16 7.01
CA LEU A 17 8.42 -15.04 8.14
C LEU A 17 8.05 -16.50 7.84
N ARG A 18 6.87 -16.73 7.25
CA ARG A 18 6.39 -18.08 6.91
C ARG A 18 7.33 -18.79 5.93
N TYR A 19 7.80 -18.09 4.91
CA TYR A 19 8.59 -18.71 3.83
C TYR A 19 10.09 -18.76 4.11
N THR A 20 10.63 -17.92 4.98
CA THR A 20 12.07 -17.84 5.23
C THR A 20 12.50 -18.18 6.65
N GLY A 21 11.55 -18.23 7.60
CA GLY A 21 11.88 -18.39 9.02
C GLY A 21 12.59 -17.19 9.65
N SER A 22 12.62 -16.03 8.98
CA SER A 22 13.37 -14.84 9.39
C SER A 22 13.10 -14.41 10.83
N THR A 23 14.11 -14.54 11.69
CA THR A 23 14.06 -14.07 13.08
C THR A 23 13.80 -12.57 13.15
N ARG A 24 14.29 -11.80 12.18
CA ARG A 24 14.03 -10.36 12.12
C ARG A 24 12.55 -10.07 11.87
N ALA A 25 11.92 -10.80 10.96
CA ALA A 25 10.49 -10.64 10.70
C ALA A 25 9.64 -11.04 11.92
N ARG A 26 10.05 -12.08 12.66
CA ARG A 26 9.42 -12.47 13.92
C ARG A 26 9.44 -11.32 14.95
N GLN A 27 10.62 -10.74 15.20
CA GLN A 27 10.77 -9.59 16.12
C GLN A 27 9.90 -8.39 15.72
N ILE A 28 9.81 -8.09 14.42
CA ILE A 28 9.00 -6.97 13.92
C ILE A 28 7.50 -7.24 14.15
N LEU A 29 7.05 -8.49 13.99
CA LEU A 29 5.64 -8.86 14.17
C LEU A 29 5.24 -8.95 15.65
N GLU A 30 6.14 -9.41 16.51
CA GLU A 30 5.92 -9.48 17.97
C GLU A 30 5.76 -8.09 18.58
N ASP A 31 6.53 -7.10 18.12
CA ASP A 31 6.50 -5.72 18.61
C ASP A 31 6.00 -4.72 17.54
N TRP A 32 4.95 -5.13 16.82
CA TRP A 32 4.41 -4.35 15.70
C TRP A 32 4.13 -2.87 16.00
N PRO A 33 3.52 -2.49 17.15
CA PRO A 33 3.23 -1.08 17.46
C PRO A 33 4.47 -0.18 17.49
N ASN A 34 5.61 -0.70 17.95
CA ASN A 34 6.86 0.07 18.03
C ASN A 34 7.65 0.06 16.71
N TYR A 35 7.43 -0.94 15.84
CA TYR A 35 8.12 -1.03 14.56
C TYR A 35 7.39 -0.31 13.42
N ILE A 36 6.05 -0.26 13.41
CA ILE A 36 5.30 0.29 12.28
C ILE A 36 5.66 1.75 11.96
N GLY A 37 5.91 2.57 12.99
CA GLY A 37 6.34 3.97 12.82
C GLY A 37 7.72 4.14 12.19
N LYS A 38 8.54 3.08 12.16
CA LYS A 38 9.89 3.09 11.57
C LYS A 38 9.89 2.83 10.07
N PHE A 39 8.77 2.38 9.50
CA PHE A 39 8.67 2.12 8.06
C PHE A 39 8.35 3.39 7.27
N ARG A 40 9.18 3.66 6.24
CA ARG A 40 8.95 4.76 5.30
C ARG A 40 8.30 4.22 4.03
N LYS A 41 7.08 4.68 3.73
CA LYS A 41 6.45 4.45 2.43
C LYS A 41 7.15 5.31 1.37
N VAL A 42 7.87 4.68 0.47
CA VAL A 42 8.49 5.35 -0.69
C VAL A 42 7.58 5.18 -1.90
N MET A 43 7.20 6.30 -2.51
CA MET A 43 6.45 6.34 -3.76
C MET A 43 7.23 7.21 -4.74
N PRO A 44 7.73 6.66 -5.86
CA PRO A 44 8.40 7.46 -6.88
C PRO A 44 7.49 8.57 -7.40
N VAL A 45 8.07 9.74 -7.69
CA VAL A 45 7.31 10.92 -8.14
C VAL A 45 6.54 10.63 -9.42
N GLU A 46 7.23 10.08 -10.42
CA GLU A 46 6.61 9.72 -11.70
C GLU A 46 5.56 8.62 -11.55
N TYR A 47 5.78 7.65 -10.67
CA TYR A 47 4.80 6.59 -10.42
C TYR A 47 3.51 7.15 -9.79
N ARG A 48 3.64 8.10 -8.86
CA ARG A 48 2.50 8.79 -8.25
C ARG A 48 1.75 9.64 -9.30
N ARG A 49 2.47 10.31 -10.20
CA ARG A 49 1.86 11.06 -11.32
C ARG A 49 1.07 10.14 -12.24
N ALA A 50 1.69 9.07 -12.72
CA ALA A 50 1.04 8.09 -13.60
C ALA A 50 -0.20 7.47 -12.94
N LEU A 51 -0.13 7.15 -11.65
CA LEU A 51 -1.28 6.61 -10.90
C LEU A 51 -2.44 7.62 -10.82
N ASN A 52 -2.13 8.90 -10.61
CA ASN A 52 -3.14 9.95 -10.59
C ASN A 52 -3.79 10.15 -11.97
N GLU A 53 -2.99 10.13 -13.05
CA GLU A 53 -3.50 10.22 -14.43
C GLU A 53 -4.40 9.03 -14.77
N LEU A 54 -4.00 7.80 -14.42
CA LEU A 54 -4.84 6.61 -14.60
C LEU A 54 -6.16 6.71 -13.82
N ASN A 55 -6.13 7.20 -12.58
CA ASN A 55 -7.33 7.37 -11.77
C ASN A 55 -8.24 8.49 -12.30
N ALA A 56 -7.69 9.59 -12.81
CA ALA A 56 -8.46 10.66 -13.45
C ALA A 56 -9.14 10.17 -14.73
N ARG A 57 -8.43 9.40 -15.57
CA ARG A 57 -8.98 8.75 -16.76
C ARG A 57 -10.06 7.72 -16.43
N ARG A 58 -9.97 7.05 -15.27
CA ARG A 58 -11.02 6.12 -14.80
C ARG A 58 -12.30 6.82 -14.31
N LYS A 59 -12.19 8.06 -13.82
CA LYS A 59 -13.37 8.85 -13.39
C LYS A 59 -14.08 9.57 -14.55
N GLN A 60 -13.40 9.80 -15.68
CA GLN A 60 -13.98 10.42 -16.88
C GLN A 60 -15.07 9.60 -17.61
N PRO A 61 -15.01 8.24 -17.75
CA PRO A 61 -16.05 7.49 -18.44
C PRO A 61 -17.38 7.40 -17.67
N GLU A 62 -17.42 7.72 -16.37
CA GLU A 62 -18.69 7.85 -15.62
C GLU A 62 -19.39 9.19 -15.84
N GLN A 63 -18.64 10.29 -16.03
CA GLN A 63 -19.23 11.62 -16.21
C GLN A 63 -19.84 11.84 -17.60
N LEU A 64 -19.35 11.16 -18.63
CA LEU A 64 -19.91 11.25 -19.99
C LEU A 64 -21.23 10.48 -20.16
N LYS A 65 -21.53 9.50 -19.28
CA LYS A 65 -22.78 8.74 -19.33
C LYS A 65 -23.94 9.40 -18.58
N ALA A 66 -23.65 10.27 -17.61
CA ALA A 66 -24.66 10.95 -16.78
C ALA A 66 -25.16 12.29 -17.35
N ALA A 67 -24.55 12.79 -18.43
CA ALA A 67 -24.95 14.04 -19.09
C ALA A 67 -25.68 13.81 -20.44
N GLY A 68 -26.06 12.56 -20.71
CA GLY A 68 -26.69 12.12 -21.96
C GLY A 68 -28.07 11.47 -21.80
N GLU A 69 -28.76 11.70 -20.68
CA GLU A 69 -30.19 11.39 -20.50
C GLU A 69 -30.99 12.68 -20.29
#